data_AF-A0A495RJ74-F1
#
_entry.id   AF-A0A495RJ74-F1
#
_cell.length_a   1.000
_cell.length_b   1.000
_cell.length_c   1.000
_cell.angle_alpha   90.00
_cell.angle_beta   90.00
_cell.angle_gamma   90.00
#
_symmetry.space_group_name_H-M   'P 1'
#
loop_
_entity.id
_entity.type
_entity.pdbx_description
1 polymer ?
#
loop_
_entity_poly.entity_id
_entity_poly.type
_entity_poly.pdbx_seq_one_letter_code
_entity_poly.pdbx_strand_id
1 'polypeptide(L)'
;MIKKIIAVLAMSFLLVACGDKKIDASTEQSYEQSVKEIAETLDSEQKAAFAGSMLKISFGAFNEADGDEDKAFDILKSKIDGKTYKEIIQMTN
;
A
#
# COMPACT_ATOMS: atom_id res chain seq x y z
N MET A 1 25.26 12.24 33.72
CA MET A 1 24.17 13.08 33.18
C MET A 1 23.74 12.59 31.79
N ILE A 2 23.40 11.31 31.63
CA ILE A 2 23.06 10.68 30.31
C ILE A 2 21.71 9.92 30.38
N LYS A 3 20.98 10.01 31.51
CA LYS A 3 19.69 9.28 31.69
C LYS A 3 18.45 10.04 31.23
N LYS A 4 18.57 11.29 30.76
CA LYS A 4 17.41 12.16 30.47
C LYS A 4 17.14 12.43 28.98
N ILE A 5 17.94 11.90 28.06
CA ILE A 5 17.84 12.27 26.62
C ILE A 5 17.12 11.19 25.77
N ILE A 6 16.86 10.00 26.31
CA ILE A 6 16.21 8.93 25.53
C ILE A 6 14.68 9.17 25.37
N ALA A 7 14.07 10.00 26.22
CA ALA A 7 12.63 10.24 26.19
C ALA A 7 12.16 11.22 25.09
N VAL A 8 13.06 11.96 24.44
CA VAL A 8 12.68 13.04 23.50
C VAL A 8 12.67 12.58 22.04
N LEU A 9 13.39 11.50 21.70
CA LEU A 9 13.45 10.98 20.31
C LEU A 9 12.24 10.12 19.91
N ALA A 10 11.40 9.70 20.87
CA ALA A 10 10.23 8.86 20.59
C ALA A 10 8.99 9.64 20.12
N MET A 11 8.95 10.98 20.27
CA MET A 11 7.78 11.79 19.91
C MET A 11 7.81 12.35 18.49
N SER A 12 8.96 12.35 17.81
CA SER A 12 9.10 12.89 16.45
C SER A 12 8.51 12.00 15.34
N PHE A 13 8.14 10.75 15.63
CA PHE A 13 7.44 9.89 14.66
C PHE A 13 5.91 10.11 14.61
N LEU A 14 5.32 10.83 15.57
CA LEU A 14 3.89 11.14 15.56
C LEU A 14 3.49 12.24 14.56
N LEU A 15 4.46 12.89 13.91
CA LEU A 15 4.24 14.02 12.98
C LEU A 15 4.21 13.62 11.50
N VAL A 16 4.35 12.33 11.14
CA VAL A 16 4.30 11.87 9.73
C VAL A 16 2.87 11.55 9.24
N ALA A 17 1.86 11.56 10.11
CA ALA A 17 0.50 11.10 9.78
C ALA A 17 -0.38 12.12 9.01
N CYS A 18 0.21 13.07 8.26
CA CYS A 18 -0.55 14.04 7.46
C CYS A 18 -0.62 13.67 5.96
N GLY A 19 -0.43 12.39 5.62
CA GLY A 19 -0.53 11.86 4.26
C GLY A 19 -1.40 10.61 4.20
N ASP A 20 -2.00 10.34 3.03
CA ASP A 20 -2.77 9.12 2.81
C ASP A 20 -1.91 7.88 3.09
N LYS A 21 -2.53 6.84 3.67
CA LYS A 21 -1.87 5.54 3.88
C LYS A 21 -1.37 4.97 2.54
N LYS A 22 -0.19 4.35 2.58
CA LYS A 22 0.45 3.71 1.44
C LYS A 22 0.33 2.20 1.54
N ILE A 23 0.25 1.54 0.39
CA ILE A 23 0.37 0.10 0.29
C ILE A 23 1.80 -0.28 0.69
N ASP A 24 1.91 -1.25 1.59
CA ASP A 24 3.16 -1.90 1.97
C ASP A 24 3.16 -3.29 1.35
N ALA A 25 3.80 -3.45 0.20
CA ALA A 25 3.96 -4.73 -0.47
C ALA A 25 5.34 -5.35 -0.22
N SER A 26 6.01 -4.98 0.88
CA SER A 26 7.30 -5.56 1.24
C SER A 26 7.22 -7.09 1.42
N THR A 27 6.08 -7.57 1.94
CA THR A 27 5.70 -8.99 2.08
C THR A 27 4.21 -9.16 1.76
N GLU A 28 3.76 -10.40 1.50
CA GLU A 28 2.31 -10.69 1.33
C GLU A 28 1.49 -10.30 2.55
N GLN A 29 1.98 -10.60 3.76
CA GLN A 29 1.28 -10.25 5.00
C GLN A 29 1.16 -8.73 5.17
N SER A 30 2.23 -7.98 4.91
CA SER A 30 2.21 -6.51 4.92
C SER A 30 1.23 -5.95 3.89
N TYR A 31 1.17 -6.60 2.72
CA TYR A 31 0.28 -6.20 1.63
C TYR A 31 -1.18 -6.35 2.04
N GLU A 32 -1.57 -7.54 2.51
CA GLU A 32 -2.95 -7.80 2.96
C GLU A 32 -3.36 -6.84 4.08
N GLN A 33 -2.49 -6.63 5.07
CA GLN A 33 -2.77 -5.75 6.18
C GLN A 33 -2.90 -4.29 5.73
N SER A 34 -1.96 -3.78 4.94
CA SER A 34 -1.97 -2.39 4.49
C SER A 34 -3.16 -2.08 3.57
N VAL A 35 -3.50 -2.99 2.65
CA VAL A 35 -4.68 -2.86 1.79
C VAL A 35 -5.96 -2.84 2.62
N LYS A 36 -6.09 -3.72 3.62
CA LYS A 36 -7.23 -3.73 4.53
C LYS A 36 -7.35 -2.42 5.30
N GLU A 37 -6.25 -1.97 5.91
CA GLU A 37 -6.22 -0.72 6.66
C GLU A 37 -6.55 0.49 5.80
N ILE A 38 -6.08 0.54 4.55
CA ILE A 38 -6.45 1.59 3.59
C ILE A 38 -7.95 1.51 3.34
N ALA A 39 -8.48 0.34 2.98
CA ALA A 39 -9.90 0.17 2.66
C ALA A 39 -10.83 0.55 3.83
N GLU A 40 -10.44 0.32 5.08
CA GLU A 40 -11.20 0.74 6.26
C GLU A 40 -11.33 2.27 6.41
N THR A 41 -10.42 3.04 5.79
CA THR A 41 -10.46 4.51 5.80
C THR A 41 -11.25 5.14 4.66
N LEU A 42 -11.62 4.34 3.64
CA LEU A 42 -12.29 4.83 2.43
C LEU A 42 -13.81 4.79 2.55
N ASP A 43 -14.47 5.77 1.94
CA ASP A 43 -15.91 5.69 1.69
C ASP A 43 -16.24 4.60 0.63
N SER A 44 -17.53 4.33 0.44
CA SER A 44 -17.98 3.26 -0.46
C SER A 44 -17.56 3.46 -1.92
N GLU A 45 -17.55 4.70 -2.41
CA GLU A 45 -17.19 5.00 -3.81
C GLU A 45 -15.69 4.84 -4.01
N GLN A 46 -14.89 5.42 -3.12
CA GLN A 46 -13.44 5.31 -3.12
C GLN A 46 -12.99 3.86 -2.97
N LYS A 47 -13.64 3.09 -2.08
CA LYS A 47 -13.36 1.67 -1.89
C LYS A 47 -13.63 0.86 -3.16
N ALA A 48 -14.75 1.11 -3.83
CA ALA A 48 -15.08 0.43 -5.08
C ALA A 48 -14.08 0.78 -6.21
N ALA A 49 -13.73 2.06 -6.34
CA ALA A 49 -12.73 2.50 -7.31
C ALA A 49 -11.36 1.86 -7.03
N PHE A 50 -10.90 1.91 -5.79
CA PHE A 50 -9.63 1.33 -5.35
C PHE A 50 -9.57 -0.18 -5.60
N ALA A 51 -10.62 -0.92 -5.20
CA ALA A 51 -10.70 -2.36 -5.44
C ALA A 51 -10.71 -2.70 -6.94
N GLY A 52 -11.45 -1.95 -7.75
CA GLY A 52 -11.48 -2.13 -9.20
C GLY A 52 -10.12 -1.88 -9.85
N SER A 53 -9.41 -0.84 -9.44
CA SER A 53 -8.05 -0.55 -9.90
C SER A 53 -7.07 -1.64 -9.48
N MET A 54 -7.14 -2.11 -8.24
CA MET A 54 -6.29 -3.21 -7.78
C MET A 54 -6.52 -4.50 -8.55
N LEU A 55 -7.76 -4.86 -8.87
CA LEU A 55 -8.07 -6.02 -9.70
C LEU A 55 -7.45 -5.90 -11.10
N LYS A 56 -7.56 -4.73 -11.76
CA LYS A 56 -6.95 -4.49 -13.07
C LYS A 56 -5.42 -4.63 -13.03
N ILE A 57 -4.77 -4.02 -12.03
CA ILE A 57 -3.31 -4.08 -11.88
C ILE A 57 -2.85 -5.51 -11.61
N SER A 58 -3.55 -6.24 -10.71
CA SER A 58 -3.22 -7.63 -10.37
C SER A 58 -3.37 -8.55 -11.58
N PHE A 59 -4.44 -8.38 -12.36
CA PHE A 59 -4.63 -9.13 -13.61
C PHE A 59 -3.54 -8.79 -14.65
N GLY A 60 -3.16 -7.52 -14.77
CA GLY A 60 -2.06 -7.10 -15.62
C GLY A 60 -0.72 -7.74 -15.21
N ALA A 61 -0.44 -7.78 -13.91
CA ALA A 61 0.75 -8.42 -13.37
C ALA A 61 0.76 -9.93 -13.62
N PHE A 62 -0.37 -10.61 -13.43
CA PHE A 62 -0.52 -12.04 -13.73
C PHE A 62 -0.30 -12.37 -15.20
N ASN A 63 -0.80 -11.53 -16.12
CA ASN A 63 -0.56 -11.69 -17.55
C ASN A 63 0.91 -11.43 -17.92
N GLU A 64 1.52 -10.40 -17.33
CA GLU A 64 2.95 -10.08 -17.53
C GLU A 64 3.86 -11.20 -16.99
N ALA A 65 3.40 -11.92 -15.97
CA ALA A 65 4.07 -13.08 -15.40
C ALA A 65 3.87 -14.39 -16.19
N ASP A 66 3.09 -14.39 -17.28
CA ASP A 66 2.72 -15.60 -18.02
C ASP A 66 2.04 -16.67 -17.13
N GLY A 67 1.26 -16.22 -16.14
CA GLY A 67 0.54 -17.07 -15.20
C GLY A 67 1.37 -17.64 -14.04
N ASP A 68 2.64 -17.25 -13.90
CA ASP A 68 3.50 -17.60 -12.77
C ASP A 68 3.16 -16.73 -11.55
N GLU A 69 2.64 -17.35 -10.48
CA GLU A 69 2.14 -16.63 -9.30
C GLU A 69 3.23 -15.89 -8.52
N ASP A 70 4.42 -16.50 -8.35
CA ASP A 70 5.54 -15.89 -7.64
C ASP A 70 6.04 -14.64 -8.39
N LYS A 71 6.17 -14.75 -9.72
CA LYS A 71 6.53 -13.59 -10.56
C LYS A 71 5.42 -12.54 -10.59
N ALA A 72 4.16 -12.96 -10.58
CA ALA A 72 3.03 -12.04 -10.59
C ALA A 72 3.04 -11.15 -9.34
N PHE A 73 3.35 -11.70 -8.16
CA PHE A 73 3.45 -10.90 -6.95
C PHE A 73 4.65 -9.93 -6.99
N ASP A 74 5.82 -10.35 -7.49
CA ASP A 74 6.97 -9.46 -7.65
C ASP A 74 6.68 -8.30 -8.62
N ILE A 75 6.01 -8.59 -9.74
CA ILE A 75 5.58 -7.59 -10.72
C ILE A 75 4.54 -6.66 -10.08
N LEU A 76 3.55 -7.20 -9.37
CA LEU A 76 2.54 -6.42 -8.67
C LEU A 76 3.17 -5.46 -7.66
N LYS A 77 4.04 -5.99 -6.78
CA LYS A 77 4.81 -5.24 -5.78
C LYS A 77 5.54 -4.07 -6.41
N SER A 78 6.27 -4.30 -7.51
CA SER A 78 7.01 -3.24 -8.21
C SER A 78 6.11 -2.10 -8.71
N LYS A 79 4.84 -2.39 -8.98
CA LYS A 79 3.87 -1.41 -9.47
C LYS A 79 3.14 -0.67 -8.35
N ILE A 80 2.99 -1.24 -7.16
CA ILE A 80 2.06 -0.69 -6.14
C ILE A 80 2.71 -0.32 -4.81
N ASP A 81 3.89 -0.86 -4.49
CA ASP A 81 4.54 -0.60 -3.21
C ASP A 81 4.80 0.90 -3.01
N GLY A 82 4.46 1.41 -1.82
CA GLY A 82 4.61 2.82 -1.47
C GLY A 82 3.61 3.77 -2.14
N LYS A 83 2.63 3.27 -2.90
CA LYS A 83 1.56 4.08 -3.50
C LYS A 83 0.36 4.22 -2.58
N THR A 84 -0.31 5.36 -2.68
CA THR A 84 -1.57 5.66 -2.01
C THR A 84 -2.76 5.15 -2.84
N TYR A 85 -3.95 5.04 -2.23
CA TYR A 85 -5.16 4.63 -2.95
C TYR A 85 -5.50 5.55 -4.14
N LYS A 86 -5.22 6.86 -4.02
CA LYS A 86 -5.45 7.85 -5.08
C LYS A 86 -4.54 7.59 -6.29
N GLU A 87 -3.26 7.32 -6.04
CA GLU A 87 -2.31 6.98 -7.10
C GLU A 87 -2.69 5.67 -7.79
N ILE A 88 -3.16 4.66 -7.04
CA ILE A 88 -3.64 3.39 -7.61
C ILE A 88 -4.85 3.61 -8.52
N ILE A 89 -5.81 4.44 -8.12
CA ILE A 89 -6.97 4.79 -8.95
C ILE A 89 -6.51 5.50 -10.23
N GLN A 90 -5.60 6.47 -10.11
CA GLN A 90 -5.06 7.23 -11.24
C GLN A 90 -4.30 6.37 -12.27
N MET A 91 -3.66 5.28 -11.85
CA MET A 91 -2.95 4.37 -12.77
C MET A 91 -3.86 3.64 -13.76
N THR A 92 -5.17 3.62 -13.51
CA THR A 92 -6.13 2.80 -14.26
C THR A 92 -7.27 3.58 -14.91
N ASN A 93 -7.19 4.91 -14.83
CA ASN A 93 -8.16 5.86 -15.37
C ASN A 93 -7.59 6.61 -16.57
#